data_AF-A0A398CMQ5-F1
#
_entry.id   AF-A0A398CMQ5-F1
#
_cell.length_a   1.000
_cell.length_b   1.000
_cell.length_c   1.000
_cell.angle_alpha   90.00
_cell.angle_beta   90.00
_cell.angle_gamma   90.00
#
_symmetry.space_group_name_H-M   'P 1'
#
loop_
_entity.id
_entity.type
_entity.pdbx_description
1 polymer ?
#
loop_
_entity_poly.entity_id
_entity_poly.type
_entity_poly.pdbx_seq_one_letter_code
_entity_poly.pdbx_strand_id
1 'polypeptide(L)'
;MQIVRMFSYREWSDSEDRVLRSIQEEAVPNEEIFLRKLVNATVIRNQLYEHTSNESEEGARHIVYAKPFNENDLELYGAHIKAPLFEQCVRSACIEAEFLYWTETTMFQRRDALAPERELIEISQLLLDHYLILGGRTCETVYSVFDTDMNKVILYLREVED
;
A
#
# COMPACT_ATOMS: atom_id res chain seq x y z
N MET A 1 12.02 9.53 -22.00
CA MET A 1 13.02 9.34 -20.92
C MET A 1 12.27 9.45 -19.61
N GLN A 2 12.12 8.36 -18.85
CA GLN A 2 11.43 8.41 -17.56
C GLN A 2 12.29 9.22 -16.58
N ILE A 3 11.69 10.23 -15.95
CA ILE A 3 12.35 10.99 -14.89
C ILE A 3 12.32 10.13 -13.63
N VAL A 4 13.50 9.74 -13.15
CA VAL A 4 13.66 9.06 -11.86
C VAL A 4 14.05 10.07 -10.79
N ARG A 5 13.56 9.89 -9.56
CA ARG A 5 13.98 10.67 -8.39
C ARG A 5 14.31 9.77 -7.23
N MET A 6 15.10 10.30 -6.29
CA MET A 6 15.44 9.57 -5.08
C MET A 6 14.23 9.47 -4.16
N PHE A 7 13.94 8.26 -3.71
CA PHE A 7 12.84 7.93 -2.81
C PHE A 7 13.38 7.14 -1.62
N SER A 8 12.96 7.48 -0.40
CA SER A 8 13.40 6.77 0.80
C SER A 8 12.27 6.51 1.78
N TYR A 9 12.29 5.33 2.39
CA TYR A 9 11.51 5.00 3.58
C TYR A 9 12.38 5.19 4.81
N ARG A 10 11.88 5.91 5.82
CA ARG A 10 12.60 6.19 7.07
C ARG A 10 11.74 5.79 8.26
N GLU A 11 12.35 5.10 9.21
CA GLU A 11 11.66 4.68 10.42
C GLU A 11 11.47 5.87 11.36
N TRP A 12 10.22 6.17 11.68
CA TRP A 12 9.81 7.24 12.59
C TRP A 12 9.41 6.67 13.95
N SER A 13 9.86 7.32 15.02
CA SER A 13 9.44 7.01 16.38
C SER A 13 8.51 8.11 16.90
N ASP A 14 7.26 7.75 17.17
CA ASP A 14 6.30 8.67 17.81
C ASP A 14 6.72 9.03 19.25
N SER A 15 7.42 8.14 19.95
CA SER A 15 7.86 8.38 21.34
C SER A 15 9.11 9.25 21.44
N GLU A 16 9.97 9.22 20.42
CA GLU A 16 11.21 10.00 20.38
C GLU A 16 11.12 11.23 19.46
N ASP A 17 9.99 11.40 18.76
CA ASP A 17 9.72 12.49 17.81
C ASP A 17 10.84 12.70 16.78
N ARG A 18 11.38 11.58 16.27
CA ARG A 18 12.54 11.60 15.36
C ARG A 18 12.62 10.37 14.47
N VAL A 19 13.42 10.51 13.43
CA VAL A 19 13.87 9.38 12.59
C VAL A 19 14.86 8.52 13.35
N LEU A 20 14.60 7.23 13.43
CA LEU A 20 15.50 6.24 14.04
C LEU A 20 16.55 5.74 13.03
N ARG A 21 16.13 5.42 11.80
CA ARG A 21 17.01 4.89 10.76
C ARG A 21 16.40 5.00 9.36
N SER A 22 17.24 4.81 8.33
CA SER A 22 16.77 4.55 6.97
C SER A 22 16.37 3.08 6.82
N ILE A 23 15.20 2.82 6.22
CA ILE A 23 14.68 1.48 5.94
C ILE A 23 15.13 1.05 4.54
N GLN A 24 14.89 1.91 3.55
CA GLN A 24 15.21 1.68 2.13
C GLN A 24 15.39 3.02 1.41
N GLU A 25 16.30 3.08 0.46
CA GLU A 25 16.52 4.23 -0.42
C GLU A 25 16.82 3.73 -1.83
N GLU A 26 16.15 4.30 -2.83
CA GLU A 26 16.28 3.91 -4.23
C GLU A 26 15.81 5.02 -5.17
N ALA A 27 16.24 4.93 -6.44
CA ALA A 27 15.74 5.82 -7.50
C ALA A 27 14.53 5.17 -8.18
N VAL A 28 13.38 5.86 -8.17
CA VAL A 28 12.13 5.35 -8.74
C VAL A 28 11.55 6.31 -9.78
N PRO A 29 10.77 5.82 -10.76
CA PRO A 29 10.04 6.67 -11.69
C PRO A 29 9.07 7.61 -10.95
N ASN A 30 8.89 8.81 -11.47
CA ASN A 30 8.05 9.84 -10.84
C ASN A 30 6.59 9.39 -10.60
N GLU A 31 6.02 8.56 -11.48
CA GLU A 31 4.67 8.01 -11.34
C GLU A 31 4.56 7.05 -10.14
N GLU A 32 5.61 6.27 -9.89
CA GLU A 32 5.66 5.33 -8.77
C GLU A 32 5.76 6.04 -7.42
N ILE A 33 6.34 7.24 -7.37
CA ILE A 33 6.42 8.06 -6.15
C ILE A 33 5.04 8.37 -5.59
N PHE A 34 4.07 8.69 -6.45
CA PHE A 34 2.71 9.00 -6.03
C PHE A 34 2.04 7.77 -5.44
N LEU A 35 2.07 6.65 -6.16
CA LEU A 35 1.54 5.37 -5.69
C LEU A 35 2.11 4.99 -4.33
N ARG A 36 3.44 5.04 -4.18
CA ARG A 36 4.13 4.71 -2.92
C ARG A 36 3.78 5.63 -1.76
N LYS A 37 3.35 6.87 -2.01
CA LYS A 37 2.92 7.83 -0.96
C LYS A 37 1.44 7.74 -0.62
N LEU A 38 0.63 7.17 -1.52
CA LEU A 38 -0.82 7.09 -1.37
C LEU A 38 -1.27 5.87 -0.59
N VAL A 39 -0.48 4.80 -0.57
CA VAL A 39 -0.79 3.61 0.24
C VAL A 39 -0.68 3.90 1.74
N ASN A 40 -1.38 3.12 2.57
CA ASN A 40 -1.30 3.25 4.03
C ASN A 40 -0.03 2.58 4.60
N ALA A 41 0.48 1.55 3.94
CA ALA A 41 1.63 0.80 4.40
C ALA A 41 2.46 0.22 3.24
N THR A 42 3.67 -0.22 3.55
CA THR A 42 4.56 -0.88 2.60
C THR A 42 5.21 -2.11 3.23
N VAL A 43 5.24 -3.22 2.50
CA VAL A 43 6.10 -4.37 2.82
C VAL A 43 7.46 -4.15 2.21
N ILE A 44 8.48 -4.15 3.05
CA ILE A 44 9.90 -4.04 2.68
C ILE A 44 10.64 -5.18 3.35
N ARG A 45 11.23 -6.09 2.56
CA ARG A 45 12.00 -7.24 3.06
C ARG A 45 11.18 -8.06 4.07
N ASN A 46 9.95 -8.40 3.69
CA ASN A 46 9.01 -9.19 4.48
C ASN A 46 8.61 -8.55 5.83
N GLN A 47 8.78 -7.24 5.99
CA GLN A 47 8.32 -6.47 7.14
C GLN A 47 7.32 -5.40 6.70
N LEU A 48 6.16 -5.36 7.35
CA LEU A 48 5.11 -4.38 7.08
C LEU A 48 5.34 -3.11 7.92
N TYR A 49 5.45 -1.98 7.23
CA TYR A 49 5.60 -0.66 7.82
C TYR A 49 4.41 0.21 7.45
N GLU A 50 3.74 0.79 8.43
CA GLU A 50 2.65 1.75 8.21
C GLU A 50 3.21 3.16 8.06
N HIS A 51 2.64 3.91 7.12
CA HIS A 51 3.09 5.26 6.81
C HIS A 51 2.50 6.24 7.81
N THR A 52 3.33 7.14 8.31
CA THR A 52 2.91 8.19 9.25
C THR A 52 2.81 9.54 8.56
N SER A 53 3.74 9.85 7.66
CA SER A 53 3.75 11.10 6.90
C SER A 53 4.66 11.03 5.68
N ASN A 54 4.50 12.01 4.78
CA ASN A 54 5.22 12.10 3.52
C ASN A 54 5.91 13.46 3.41
N GLU A 55 7.16 13.49 2.99
CA GLU A 55 7.94 14.71 2.74
C GLU A 55 8.48 14.72 1.30
N SER A 56 8.60 15.90 0.72
CA SER A 56 9.28 16.10 -0.56
C SER A 56 10.18 17.34 -0.47
N GLU A 57 11.44 17.18 -0.81
CA GLU A 57 12.42 18.27 -0.90
C GLU A 57 12.54 18.69 -2.36
N GLU A 58 12.04 19.88 -2.71
CA GLU A 58 12.12 20.58 -4.02
C GLU A 58 12.62 19.77 -5.23
N GLY A 59 11.92 18.68 -5.57
CA GLY A 59 12.27 17.81 -6.70
C GLY A 59 13.56 16.98 -6.55
N ALA A 60 14.29 17.06 -5.45
CA ALA A 60 15.49 16.28 -5.21
C ALA A 60 15.18 14.91 -4.58
N ARG A 61 14.33 14.92 -3.54
CA ARG A 61 14.11 13.73 -2.69
C ARG A 61 12.67 13.63 -2.23
N HIS A 62 12.21 12.39 -2.13
CA HIS A 62 10.91 12.05 -1.58
C HIS A 62 11.09 11.07 -0.42
N ILE A 63 10.47 11.37 0.70
CA ILE A 63 10.60 10.58 1.92
C ILE A 63 9.21 10.15 2.37
N VAL A 64 9.08 8.88 2.74
CA VAL A 64 7.98 8.35 3.51
C VAL A 64 8.51 8.03 4.90
N TYR A 65 7.90 8.63 5.90
CA TYR A 65 8.11 8.26 7.29
C TYR A 65 7.16 7.13 7.63
N ALA A 66 7.68 6.06 8.22
CA ALA A 66 6.92 4.87 8.52
C ALA A 66 7.33 4.26 9.85
N LYS A 67 6.46 3.48 10.47
CA LYS A 67 6.74 2.73 11.70
C LYS A 67 6.33 1.27 11.54
N PRO A 68 6.84 0.33 12.37
CA PRO A 68 6.40 -1.05 12.30
C PRO A 68 4.88 -1.15 12.50
N PHE A 69 4.19 -1.85 11.61
CA PHE A 69 2.73 -1.95 11.65
C PHE A 69 2.22 -2.54 12.98
N ASN A 70 1.29 -1.82 13.60
CA ASN A 70 0.55 -2.26 14.78
C ASN A 70 -0.89 -2.64 14.41
N GLU A 71 -1.23 -3.92 14.61
CA GLU A 71 -2.59 -4.42 14.32
C GLU A 71 -3.69 -3.79 15.19
N ASN A 72 -3.32 -3.22 16.35
CA ASN A 72 -4.28 -2.58 17.23
C ASN A 72 -4.70 -1.19 16.75
N ASP A 73 -3.99 -0.61 15.78
CA ASP A 73 -4.32 0.71 15.23
C ASP A 73 -5.54 0.64 14.27
N LEU A 74 -5.96 -0.57 13.88
CA LEU A 74 -7.12 -0.84 13.03
C LEU A 74 -8.11 -1.77 13.76
N GLU A 75 -9.08 -1.19 14.48
CA GLU A 75 -9.97 -1.90 15.41
C GLU A 75 -10.57 -3.21 14.87
N LEU A 76 -11.08 -3.20 13.63
CA LEU A 76 -11.78 -4.36 13.04
C LEU A 76 -10.88 -5.21 12.12
N TYR A 77 -9.89 -4.59 11.46
CA TYR A 77 -9.19 -5.21 10.34
C TYR A 77 -7.74 -5.56 10.64
N GLY A 78 -7.12 -4.94 11.66
CA GLY A 78 -5.67 -4.97 11.82
C GLY A 78 -5.08 -6.36 11.96
N ALA A 79 -5.73 -7.22 12.76
CA ALA A 79 -5.32 -8.62 12.94
C ALA A 79 -5.39 -9.44 11.63
N HIS A 80 -6.12 -8.95 10.63
CA HIS A 80 -6.39 -9.64 9.37
C HIS A 80 -5.62 -9.06 8.18
N ILE A 81 -4.80 -8.02 8.38
CA ILE A 81 -4.01 -7.40 7.31
C ILE A 81 -2.84 -8.32 6.89
N LYS A 82 -2.05 -8.80 7.86
CA LYS A 82 -0.76 -9.48 7.57
C LYS A 82 -0.92 -10.84 6.90
N ALA A 83 -1.82 -11.69 7.41
CA ALA A 83 -1.96 -13.07 6.93
C ALA A 83 -2.08 -13.19 5.40
N PRO A 84 -3.03 -12.49 4.73
CA PRO A 84 -3.19 -12.63 3.29
C PRO A 84 -2.00 -12.09 2.47
N LEU A 85 -1.18 -11.15 2.99
CA LEU A 85 0.00 -10.64 2.28
C LEU A 85 0.99 -11.76 1.98
N PHE A 86 1.20 -12.65 2.95
CA PHE A 86 2.28 -13.66 2.89
C PHE A 86 1.82 -15.05 2.42
N GLU A 87 0.55 -15.19 2.03
CA GLU A 87 0.00 -16.46 1.52
C GLU A 87 0.42 -16.78 0.07
N GLN A 88 0.73 -15.77 -0.74
CA GLN A 88 1.10 -15.94 -2.15
C GLN A 88 2.43 -15.27 -2.46
N CYS A 89 3.39 -16.09 -2.91
CA CYS A 89 4.73 -15.63 -3.30
C CYS A 89 4.93 -15.67 -4.83
N VAL A 90 4.04 -15.03 -5.59
CA VAL A 90 4.24 -14.81 -7.04
C VAL A 90 4.51 -13.34 -7.32
N ARG A 91 5.76 -13.01 -7.63
CA ARG A 91 6.21 -11.65 -7.91
C ARG A 91 5.84 -11.26 -9.35
N SER A 92 5.27 -10.08 -9.50
CA SER A 92 4.87 -9.53 -10.80
C SER A 92 6.04 -8.77 -11.45
N ALA A 93 6.10 -8.78 -12.79
CA ALA A 93 7.14 -8.09 -13.54
C ALA A 93 6.98 -6.56 -13.50
N CYS A 94 5.73 -6.10 -13.44
CA CYS A 94 5.31 -4.72 -13.21
C CYS A 94 4.53 -4.60 -11.89
N ILE A 95 4.25 -3.36 -11.47
CA ILE A 95 3.37 -3.12 -10.32
C ILE A 95 1.94 -3.41 -10.73
N GLU A 96 1.27 -4.31 -10.01
CA GLU A 96 -0.13 -4.68 -10.23
C GLU A 96 -0.99 -4.30 -9.03
N ALA A 97 -2.31 -4.16 -9.25
CA ALA A 97 -3.26 -3.98 -8.16
C ALA A 97 -4.00 -5.30 -7.87
N GLU A 98 -4.08 -5.67 -6.59
CA GLU A 98 -4.89 -6.78 -6.09
C GLU A 98 -5.98 -6.29 -5.15
N PHE A 99 -7.12 -6.97 -5.17
CA PHE A 99 -8.25 -6.68 -4.30
C PHE A 99 -8.47 -7.83 -3.33
N LEU A 100 -8.48 -7.49 -2.04
CA LEU A 100 -8.86 -8.37 -0.95
C LEU A 100 -10.20 -7.94 -0.39
N TYR A 101 -11.19 -8.83 -0.39
CA TYR A 101 -12.54 -8.50 0.05
C TYR A 101 -12.76 -9.03 1.47
N TRP A 102 -13.26 -8.15 2.34
CA TRP A 102 -13.74 -8.53 3.66
C TRP A 102 -14.97 -9.41 3.50
N THR A 103 -14.89 -10.62 4.04
CA THR A 103 -15.98 -11.59 4.03
C THR A 103 -16.67 -11.61 5.39
N GLU A 104 -17.92 -12.08 5.43
CA GLU A 104 -18.65 -12.31 6.69
C GLU A 104 -17.91 -13.24 7.66
N THR A 105 -16.95 -14.02 7.17
CA THR A 105 -16.09 -14.93 7.94
C THR A 105 -14.86 -14.28 8.60
N THR A 106 -14.91 -12.97 8.87
CA THR A 106 -13.85 -12.19 9.56
C THR A 106 -12.46 -12.32 8.93
N MET A 107 -12.39 -12.49 7.61
CA MET A 107 -11.11 -12.60 6.91
C MET A 107 -11.18 -11.94 5.54
N PHE A 108 -10.03 -11.46 5.10
CA PHE A 108 -9.83 -10.95 3.75
C PHE A 108 -9.54 -12.11 2.80
N GLN A 109 -10.26 -12.15 1.68
CA GLN A 109 -10.07 -13.16 0.65
C GLN A 109 -9.79 -12.51 -0.70
N ARG A 110 -8.82 -13.07 -1.43
CA ARG A 110 -8.62 -12.79 -2.85
C ARG A 110 -9.83 -13.31 -3.61
N ARG A 111 -10.45 -12.48 -4.45
CA ARG A 111 -11.45 -12.93 -5.42
C ARG A 111 -10.82 -12.86 -6.80
N ASP A 112 -11.13 -13.84 -7.66
CA ASP A 112 -10.49 -14.09 -8.97
C ASP A 112 -10.70 -12.99 -10.04
N ALA A 113 -11.12 -11.79 -9.66
CA ALA A 113 -11.06 -10.67 -10.56
C ALA A 113 -9.59 -10.23 -10.67
N LEU A 114 -8.87 -10.86 -11.61
CA LEU A 114 -7.70 -10.24 -12.23
C LEU A 114 -8.12 -8.83 -12.60
N ALA A 115 -7.65 -7.84 -11.84
CA ALA A 115 -7.70 -6.48 -12.34
C ALA A 115 -7.01 -6.52 -13.71
N PRO A 116 -7.59 -5.94 -14.78
CA PRO A 116 -6.86 -5.80 -16.03
C PRO A 116 -5.50 -5.16 -15.73
N GLU A 117 -4.47 -5.46 -16.52
CA GLU A 117 -3.19 -4.74 -16.41
C GLU A 117 -3.48 -3.24 -16.34
N ARG A 118 -3.11 -2.60 -15.23
CA ARG A 118 -3.36 -1.18 -14.98
C ARG A 118 -2.08 -0.40 -15.12
N GLU A 119 -2.18 0.79 -15.68
CA GLU A 119 -1.09 1.75 -15.61
C GLU A 119 -0.95 2.28 -14.16
N LEU A 120 0.25 2.71 -13.77
CA LEU A 120 0.53 3.22 -12.41
C LEU A 120 -0.40 4.37 -12.01
N ILE A 121 -0.81 5.19 -12.98
CA ILE A 121 -1.73 6.30 -12.76
C ILE A 121 -3.14 5.81 -12.40
N GLU A 122 -3.60 4.72 -13.01
CA GLU A 122 -4.90 4.12 -12.71
C GLU A 122 -4.90 3.47 -11.32
N ILE A 123 -3.79 2.82 -10.93
CA ILE A 123 -3.63 2.32 -9.56
C ILE A 123 -3.62 3.47 -8.56
N SER A 124 -2.95 4.58 -8.88
CA SER A 124 -2.94 5.78 -8.04
C SER A 124 -4.34 6.40 -7.88
N GLN A 125 -5.17 6.36 -8.93
CA GLN A 125 -6.57 6.78 -8.86
C GLN A 125 -7.37 5.89 -7.91
N LEU A 126 -7.22 4.56 -8.00
CA LEU A 126 -7.87 3.62 -7.08
C LEU A 126 -7.51 3.90 -5.61
N LEU A 127 -6.27 4.31 -5.33
CA LEU A 127 -5.82 4.65 -3.98
C LEU A 127 -6.38 6.00 -3.48
N LEU A 128 -6.76 6.90 -4.38
CA LEU A 128 -7.43 8.16 -4.03
C LEU A 128 -8.93 7.97 -3.79
N ASP A 129 -9.53 6.99 -4.47
CA ASP A 129 -10.95 6.70 -4.38
C ASP A 129 -11.25 5.91 -3.09
N HIS A 130 -11.97 6.56 -2.17
CA HIS A 130 -12.39 5.91 -0.93
C HIS A 130 -13.45 4.83 -1.16
N TYR A 131 -14.29 5.00 -2.20
CA TYR A 131 -15.29 4.02 -2.63
C TYR A 131 -15.06 3.62 -4.09
N LEU A 132 -15.13 2.31 -4.36
CA LEU A 132 -14.96 1.70 -5.67
C LEU A 132 -16.24 0.94 -6.04
N ILE A 133 -16.66 1.05 -7.31
CA ILE A 133 -17.75 0.22 -7.85
C ILE A 133 -17.13 -0.94 -8.63
N LEU A 134 -17.17 -2.14 -8.05
CA LEU A 134 -16.55 -3.34 -8.62
C LEU A 134 -17.62 -4.40 -8.86
N GLY A 135 -17.81 -4.82 -10.12
CA GLY A 135 -18.80 -5.84 -10.47
C GLY A 135 -20.24 -5.48 -10.08
N GLY A 136 -20.57 -4.19 -10.04
CA GLY A 136 -21.89 -3.69 -9.62
C GLY A 136 -22.09 -3.58 -8.10
N ARG A 137 -21.02 -3.73 -7.31
CA ARG A 137 -21.05 -3.60 -5.84
C ARG A 137 -20.23 -2.38 -5.42
N THR A 138 -20.75 -1.63 -4.45
CA THR A 138 -20.03 -0.53 -3.82
C THR A 138 -19.12 -1.08 -2.74
N CYS A 139 -17.83 -0.76 -2.82
CA CYS A 139 -16.79 -1.25 -1.92
C CYS A 139 -16.01 -0.07 -1.35
N GLU A 140 -15.86 -0.02 -0.03
CA GLU A 140 -14.99 0.92 0.68
C GLU A 140 -13.57 0.37 0.73
N THR A 141 -12.57 1.20 0.41
CA THR A 141 -11.17 0.89 0.69
C THR A 141 -10.87 1.16 2.16
N VAL A 142 -10.65 0.10 2.94
CA VAL A 142 -10.39 0.19 4.39
C VAL A 142 -8.90 0.22 4.74
N TYR A 143 -8.05 -0.31 3.86
CA TYR A 143 -6.61 -0.25 4.00
C TYR A 143 -5.91 -0.52 2.66
N SER A 144 -4.65 -0.12 2.54
CA SER A 144 -3.86 -0.36 1.32
C SER A 144 -2.39 -0.61 1.66
N VAL A 145 -1.81 -1.57 0.97
CA VAL A 145 -0.42 -1.99 1.17
C VAL A 145 0.29 -2.07 -0.17
N PHE A 146 1.45 -1.42 -0.30
CA PHE A 146 2.36 -1.71 -1.39
C PHE A 146 3.39 -2.74 -0.95
N ASP A 147 3.38 -3.93 -1.55
CA ASP A 147 4.39 -4.94 -1.36
C ASP A 147 5.51 -4.78 -2.39
N THR A 148 6.65 -4.24 -1.95
CA THR A 148 7.83 -4.01 -2.80
C THR A 148 8.54 -5.31 -3.18
N ASP A 149 8.40 -6.35 -2.37
CA ASP A 149 9.03 -7.65 -2.64
C ASP A 149 8.28 -8.36 -3.78
N MET A 150 6.97 -8.09 -3.89
CA MET A 150 6.05 -8.73 -4.83
C MET A 150 5.64 -7.87 -6.04
N ASN A 151 5.92 -6.56 -6.02
CA ASN A 151 5.42 -5.55 -6.95
C ASN A 151 3.88 -5.51 -7.00
N LYS A 152 3.23 -5.46 -5.84
CA LYS A 152 1.75 -5.48 -5.75
C LYS A 152 1.23 -4.39 -4.84
N VAL A 153 0.20 -3.67 -5.30
CA VAL A 153 -0.63 -2.81 -4.45
C VAL A 153 -1.87 -3.60 -4.08
N ILE A 154 -1.97 -3.96 -2.81
CA ILE A 154 -3.10 -4.69 -2.26
C ILE A 154 -4.06 -3.68 -1.65
N LEU A 155 -5.28 -3.60 -2.18
CA LEU A 155 -6.38 -2.85 -1.56
C LEU A 155 -7.27 -3.80 -0.77
N TYR A 156 -7.46 -3.48 0.50
CA TYR A 156 -8.36 -4.17 1.41
C TYR A 156 -9.72 -3.47 1.33
N LEU A 157 -10.73 -4.21 0.91
CA LEU A 157 -12.04 -3.69 0.57
C LEU A 157 -13.12 -4.26 1.49
N ARG A 158 -14.09 -3.44 1.86
CA ARG A 158 -15.35 -3.87 2.49
C ARG A 158 -16.52 -3.53 1.57
N GLU A 159 -17.39 -4.49 1.30
CA GLU A 159 -18.67 -4.22 0.61
C GLU A 159 -19.60 -3.41 1.52
N VAL A 160 -20.23 -2.38 0.94
CA VAL A 160 -21.19 -1.50 1.64
C VAL A 160 -22.50 -1.46 0.85
N GLU A 161 -23.62 -1.42 1.57
CA GLU A 161 -24.94 -1.18 0.97
C GLU A 161 -25.13 0.33 0.80
N ASP A 162 -25.56 0.75 -0.40
CA ASP A 162 -25.96 2.13 -0.71
C ASP A 162 -27.37 2.46 -0.20
#